data_AF-Q5Z381-F1
#
_entry.id   AF-Q5Z381-F1
#
_cell.length_a   1.000
_cell.length_b   1.000
_cell.length_c   1.000
_cell.angle_alpha   90.00
_cell.angle_beta   90.00
_cell.angle_gamma   90.00
#
_symmetry.space_group_name_H-M   'P 1'
#
loop_
_entity.id
_entity.type
_entity.pdbx_description
1 polymer ?
#
loop_
_entity_poly.entity_id
_entity_poly.type
_entity_poly.pdbx_seq_one_letter_code
_entity_poly.pdbx_strand_id
1 'polypeptide(L)'
;MTSGGYDPNQNPQGGQPYGQPYPQGGQPYGQQPFGKDPYGQQPPQYGQQPQYGEQPPYGQQPQYGQQPQYGEQQPYPQNPYGQQAYGGYGDPGLGGAQPGDLGSRIGARVIDHIIVSIPALIFSFVFANSSTGIGTQLVVSALLAFVPIGYFVLMETTQGFTLGKKLLGLRVLAPGGAPKIDPATSFKRNLYVITNLIPCVGWLVSIGLAIYIMITIEQDPNKQGWHDKFAGGTQVVKG
;
A
#
# COMPACT_ATOMS: atom_id res chain seq x y z
N MET A 1 -58.88 -40.54 -28.44
CA MET A 1 -57.96 -39.49 -28.92
C MET A 1 -56.73 -39.55 -28.00
N THR A 2 -55.81 -40.50 -28.21
CA THR A 2 -54.52 -40.38 -28.96
C THR A 2 -53.64 -39.28 -28.36
N SER A 3 -52.70 -39.57 -27.44
CA SER A 3 -51.38 -40.25 -27.54
C SER A 3 -50.29 -39.44 -28.25
N GLY A 4 -49.12 -39.32 -27.58
CA GLY A 4 -47.79 -39.03 -28.15
C GLY A 4 -47.45 -37.55 -28.33
N GLY A 5 -46.23 -37.07 -28.09
CA GLY A 5 -44.96 -37.73 -27.78
C GLY A 5 -43.85 -36.69 -27.89
N TYR A 6 -42.83 -36.79 -27.05
CA TYR A 6 -41.54 -36.10 -27.21
C TYR A 6 -40.80 -36.68 -28.42
N ASP A 7 -40.14 -35.83 -29.21
CA ASP A 7 -39.11 -36.24 -30.17
C ASP A 7 -37.92 -35.26 -30.14
N PRO A 8 -36.75 -35.68 -29.63
CA PRO A 8 -35.49 -34.97 -29.72
C PRO A 8 -34.64 -35.58 -30.84
N ASN A 9 -34.63 -34.98 -32.04
CA ASN A 9 -33.50 -34.96 -33.00
C ASN A 9 -33.94 -34.47 -34.40
N GLN A 10 -33.95 -33.15 -34.61
CA GLN A 10 -33.83 -32.61 -35.96
C GLN A 10 -32.73 -31.54 -36.00
N ASN A 11 -31.54 -32.00 -36.37
CA ASN A 11 -30.55 -31.23 -37.13
C ASN A 11 -30.47 -31.94 -38.49
N PRO A 12 -30.13 -31.31 -39.64
CA PRO A 12 -28.86 -30.58 -39.78
C PRO A 12 -28.80 -29.45 -40.85
N GLN A 13 -27.60 -28.85 -40.95
CA GLN A 13 -26.93 -28.26 -42.13
C GLN A 13 -26.88 -26.73 -42.32
N GLY A 14 -25.62 -26.27 -42.40
CA GLY A 14 -25.12 -25.11 -43.16
C GLY A 14 -25.08 -23.80 -42.36
N GLY A 15 -23.96 -23.10 -42.17
CA GLY A 15 -22.59 -23.15 -42.66
C GLY A 15 -21.87 -21.91 -42.06
N GLN A 16 -20.58 -22.02 -41.78
CA GLN A 16 -19.71 -20.85 -41.52
C GLN A 16 -19.51 -20.07 -42.86
N PRO A 17 -18.73 -18.97 -43.01
CA PRO A 17 -17.87 -18.25 -42.04
C PRO A 17 -17.67 -16.70 -42.30
N TYR A 18 -16.73 -16.08 -41.55
CA TYR A 18 -15.86 -14.91 -41.83
C TYR A 18 -16.42 -13.56 -42.34
N GLY A 19 -15.94 -12.46 -41.74
CA GLY A 19 -15.69 -11.20 -42.47
C GLY A 19 -15.98 -9.89 -41.73
N GLN A 20 -14.93 -9.22 -41.24
CA GLN A 20 -14.87 -7.76 -41.11
C GLN A 20 -14.99 -7.09 -42.49
N PRO A 21 -15.51 -5.84 -42.66
CA PRO A 21 -14.73 -4.62 -42.36
C PRO A 21 -15.51 -3.34 -41.94
N TYR A 22 -14.78 -2.43 -41.29
CA TYR A 22 -15.07 -0.98 -41.12
C TYR A 22 -15.38 -0.28 -42.47
N PRO A 23 -16.11 0.87 -42.55
CA PRO A 23 -15.49 2.18 -42.26
C PRO A 23 -16.39 3.36 -41.79
N GLN A 24 -15.76 4.24 -41.02
CA GLN A 24 -15.67 5.71 -41.18
C GLN A 24 -16.95 6.58 -41.36
N GLY A 25 -17.08 7.59 -40.49
CA GLY A 25 -17.53 8.93 -40.90
C GLY A 25 -18.60 9.61 -40.02
N GLY A 26 -18.28 10.81 -39.53
CA GLY A 26 -19.27 11.87 -39.28
C GLY A 26 -19.49 12.31 -37.83
N GLN A 27 -18.79 13.39 -37.41
CA GLN A 27 -19.36 14.41 -36.50
C GLN A 27 -20.11 15.43 -37.37
N PRO A 28 -21.17 16.14 -36.90
CA PRO A 28 -20.98 17.36 -36.07
C PRO A 28 -22.20 17.74 -35.16
N TYR A 29 -22.15 18.97 -34.62
CA TYR A 29 -23.11 19.74 -33.79
C TYR A 29 -22.90 19.64 -32.25
N GLY A 30 -22.82 20.72 -31.48
CA GLY A 30 -22.90 22.15 -31.75
C GLY A 30 -23.08 22.98 -30.45
N GLN A 31 -22.45 24.17 -30.45
CA GLN A 31 -22.82 25.48 -29.84
C GLN A 31 -23.21 25.63 -28.35
N GLN A 32 -22.57 26.60 -27.64
CA GLN A 32 -23.11 27.95 -27.29
C GLN A 32 -22.16 28.79 -26.37
N PRO A 33 -22.35 30.13 -26.13
CA PRO A 33 -21.35 31.14 -26.50
C PRO A 33 -21.00 32.29 -25.48
N PHE A 34 -20.00 33.09 -25.87
CA PHE A 34 -19.79 34.56 -25.71
C PHE A 34 -19.63 35.29 -24.35
N GLY A 35 -18.47 35.96 -24.21
CA GLY A 35 -18.19 37.16 -23.39
C GLY A 35 -17.08 37.99 -24.06
N LYS A 36 -17.18 39.33 -24.00
CA LYS A 36 -16.61 40.35 -24.92
C LYS A 36 -15.21 40.92 -24.52
N ASP A 37 -14.46 41.39 -25.53
CA ASP A 37 -13.16 42.15 -25.57
C ASP A 37 -13.16 43.54 -24.84
N PRO A 38 -12.14 44.47 -24.90
CA PRO A 38 -10.90 44.55 -25.73
C PRO A 38 -9.62 45.27 -25.15
N TYR A 39 -8.54 45.24 -25.98
CA TYR A 39 -7.42 46.20 -26.20
C TYR A 39 -5.97 45.80 -25.84
N GLY A 40 -5.13 45.71 -26.89
CA GLY A 40 -3.66 45.75 -26.84
C GLY A 40 -3.00 45.25 -28.14
N GLN A 41 -2.64 46.17 -29.05
CA GLN A 41 -2.00 45.91 -30.35
C GLN A 41 -0.46 45.81 -30.26
N GLN A 42 0.17 44.87 -31.00
CA GLN A 42 1.35 45.11 -31.87
C GLN A 42 1.78 43.81 -32.63
N PRO A 43 2.14 43.86 -33.93
CA PRO A 43 2.52 42.67 -34.72
C PRO A 43 4.05 42.54 -34.99
N PRO A 44 4.58 41.34 -35.29
CA PRO A 44 5.86 41.20 -36.00
C PRO A 44 5.70 40.88 -37.49
N GLN A 45 6.66 41.41 -38.25
CA GLN A 45 6.78 41.48 -39.70
C GLN A 45 7.53 40.27 -40.29
N TYR A 46 7.20 39.96 -41.55
CA TYR A 46 7.69 38.89 -42.44
C TYR A 46 9.21 38.83 -42.73
N GLY A 47 9.70 37.63 -43.08
CA GLY A 47 10.88 37.41 -43.95
C GLY A 47 11.37 35.94 -43.96
N GLN A 48 10.95 35.11 -44.92
CA GLN A 48 11.66 34.67 -46.15
C GLN A 48 12.51 33.37 -46.02
N GLN A 49 12.15 32.36 -46.82
CA GLN A 49 12.86 31.10 -47.20
C GLN A 49 14.10 31.42 -48.10
N PRO A 50 14.95 30.47 -48.61
CA PRO A 50 14.87 28.99 -48.71
C PRO A 50 16.19 28.20 -48.51
N GLN A 51 16.15 26.85 -48.64
CA GLN A 51 16.96 26.03 -49.59
C GLN A 51 17.33 24.62 -49.05
N TYR A 52 17.02 23.60 -49.86
CA TYR A 52 17.32 22.17 -49.69
C TYR A 52 18.82 21.87 -49.85
N GLY A 53 19.37 20.93 -49.07
CA GLY A 53 20.70 20.36 -49.32
C GLY A 53 21.22 19.38 -48.25
N GLU A 54 21.32 18.11 -48.65
CA GLU A 54 22.40 17.14 -48.38
C GLU A 54 22.64 16.55 -46.97
N GLN A 55 22.60 15.21 -46.91
CA GLN A 55 23.09 14.34 -45.84
C GLN A 55 24.63 14.30 -45.80
N PRO A 56 25.23 14.27 -44.59
CA PRO A 56 26.54 13.66 -44.36
C PRO A 56 26.50 12.52 -43.30
N PRO A 57 27.59 11.73 -43.19
CA PRO A 57 27.54 10.28 -42.95
C PRO A 57 27.66 9.84 -41.49
N TYR A 58 27.30 8.57 -41.24
CA TYR A 58 27.64 7.82 -40.03
C TYR A 58 29.16 7.87 -39.80
N GLY A 59 29.57 8.56 -38.73
CA GLY A 59 30.98 8.70 -38.37
C GLY A 59 31.18 9.04 -36.90
N GLN A 60 31.74 8.06 -36.19
CA GLN A 60 32.71 8.17 -35.09
C GLN A 60 32.36 9.03 -33.86
N GLN A 61 32.23 8.30 -32.74
CA GLN A 61 32.19 8.76 -31.36
C GLN A 61 33.40 9.65 -30.98
N PRO A 62 33.19 10.85 -30.41
CA PRO A 62 34.20 11.56 -29.64
C PRO A 62 33.96 11.35 -28.14
N GLN A 63 34.87 10.62 -27.52
CA GLN A 63 35.09 10.63 -26.07
C GLN A 63 35.85 11.92 -25.74
N TYR A 64 35.23 12.90 -25.07
CA TYR A 64 35.90 13.85 -24.15
C TYR A 64 34.88 14.77 -23.47
N GLY A 65 34.93 14.83 -22.14
CA GLY A 65 34.14 15.76 -21.34
C GLY A 65 34.09 15.36 -19.86
N GLN A 66 35.18 15.56 -19.13
CA GLN A 66 35.17 15.54 -17.67
C GLN A 66 34.18 16.59 -17.15
N GLN A 67 33.19 16.17 -16.37
CA GLN A 67 32.24 17.07 -15.73
C GLN A 67 32.76 17.45 -14.33
N PRO A 68 32.80 18.74 -13.97
CA PRO A 68 33.37 19.19 -12.70
C PRO A 68 32.50 18.79 -11.50
N GLN A 69 33.17 18.26 -10.49
CA GLN A 69 32.67 17.94 -9.16
C GLN A 69 32.24 19.24 -8.45
N TYR A 70 30.93 19.41 -8.22
CA TYR A 70 30.37 20.45 -7.37
C TYR A 70 29.29 19.84 -6.46
N GLY A 71 29.45 20.02 -5.15
CA GLY A 71 28.41 19.74 -4.15
C GLY A 71 28.81 18.67 -3.13
N GLU A 72 29.55 19.07 -2.10
CA GLU A 72 29.70 18.31 -0.85
C GLU A 72 28.31 18.05 -0.24
N GLN A 73 27.86 16.78 -0.22
CA GLN A 73 26.77 16.36 0.65
C GLN A 73 27.34 15.86 1.97
N GLN A 74 26.88 16.48 3.05
CA GLN A 74 27.19 16.11 4.43
C GLN A 74 26.88 14.62 4.68
N PRO A 75 27.78 13.85 5.29
CA PRO A 75 27.50 12.46 5.65
C PRO A 75 26.57 12.43 6.87
N TYR A 76 25.33 11.98 6.67
CA TYR A 76 24.49 11.55 7.78
C TYR A 76 25.16 10.35 8.47
N PRO A 77 25.19 10.26 9.82
CA PRO A 77 25.78 9.14 10.51
C PRO A 77 25.00 7.84 10.20
N GLN A 78 25.68 6.92 9.56
CA GLN A 78 25.22 5.57 9.23
C GLN A 78 25.16 4.75 10.52
N ASN A 79 23.95 4.32 10.91
CA ASN A 79 23.71 3.52 12.10
C ASN A 79 24.24 2.08 11.85
N PRO A 80 25.17 1.53 12.65
CA PRO A 80 25.82 0.26 12.36
C PRO A 80 25.13 -0.89 13.11
N TYR A 81 24.01 -1.39 12.60
CA TYR A 81 23.47 -2.69 13.04
C TYR A 81 22.83 -3.42 11.85
N GLY A 82 23.41 -4.58 11.49
CA GLY A 82 22.72 -5.65 10.75
C GLY A 82 22.97 -5.76 9.25
N GLN A 83 24.20 -6.03 8.80
CA GLN A 83 24.39 -6.78 7.54
C GLN A 83 24.19 -8.27 7.81
N GLN A 84 23.08 -8.81 7.34
CA GLN A 84 22.98 -10.22 6.98
C GLN A 84 22.19 -10.32 5.67
N ALA A 85 22.94 -10.35 4.56
CA ALA A 85 22.43 -10.67 3.25
C ALA A 85 22.35 -12.19 3.10
N TYR A 86 21.15 -12.74 2.95
CA TYR A 86 20.96 -14.08 2.41
C TYR A 86 19.75 -14.13 1.47
N GLY A 87 20.07 -14.07 0.17
CA GLY A 87 19.35 -14.63 -0.99
C GLY A 87 17.83 -14.53 -1.08
N GLY A 88 17.34 -13.72 -2.02
CA GLY A 88 16.00 -13.83 -2.59
C GLY A 88 15.67 -12.64 -3.47
N TYR A 89 15.26 -12.89 -4.72
CA TYR A 89 14.87 -11.91 -5.74
C TYR A 89 14.26 -10.62 -5.15
N GLY A 90 14.99 -9.51 -5.27
CA GLY A 90 14.53 -8.20 -4.84
C GLY A 90 13.41 -7.73 -5.75
N ASP A 91 12.16 -7.85 -5.29
CA ASP A 91 11.03 -7.17 -5.90
C ASP A 91 11.22 -5.65 -5.75
N PRO A 92 11.04 -4.85 -6.82
CA PRO A 92 11.20 -3.39 -6.78
C PRO A 92 10.38 -2.68 -5.70
N GLY A 93 9.33 -3.32 -5.16
CA GLY A 93 8.50 -2.76 -4.08
C GLY A 93 9.14 -2.77 -2.69
N LEU A 94 10.18 -3.58 -2.45
CA LEU A 94 10.80 -3.79 -1.13
C LEU A 94 12.00 -2.88 -0.82
N GLY A 95 12.39 -2.01 -1.75
CA GLY A 95 13.62 -1.21 -1.60
C GLY A 95 14.87 -2.08 -1.36
N GLY A 96 14.86 -3.33 -1.85
CA GLY A 96 15.92 -4.31 -1.63
C GLY A 96 15.96 -4.96 -0.24
N ALA A 97 15.01 -4.67 0.65
CA ALA A 97 14.97 -5.27 1.98
C ALA A 97 14.28 -6.64 2.00
N GLN A 98 14.83 -7.60 2.74
CA GLN A 98 14.24 -8.94 2.85
C GLN A 98 12.92 -8.88 3.65
N PRO A 99 11.81 -9.45 3.14
CA PRO A 99 10.57 -9.55 3.91
C PRO A 99 10.79 -10.27 5.24
N GLY A 100 10.15 -9.78 6.30
CA GLY A 100 10.17 -10.46 7.60
C GLY A 100 9.42 -11.78 7.55
N ASP A 101 9.98 -12.83 8.14
CA ASP A 101 9.39 -14.18 8.16
C ASP A 101 8.08 -14.20 8.94
N LEU A 102 7.14 -15.07 8.56
CA LEU A 102 5.83 -15.17 9.20
C LEU A 102 5.93 -15.34 10.73
N GLY A 103 6.81 -16.25 11.19
CA GLY A 103 7.04 -16.50 12.62
C GLY A 103 7.52 -15.26 13.38
N SER A 104 8.43 -14.48 12.80
CA SER A 104 8.92 -13.24 13.41
C SER A 104 7.83 -12.18 13.51
N ARG A 105 6.94 -12.09 12.52
CA ARG A 105 5.79 -11.17 12.54
C ARG A 105 4.78 -11.56 13.62
N ILE A 106 4.51 -12.85 13.77
CA ILE A 106 3.63 -13.38 14.83
C ILE A 106 4.25 -13.11 16.20
N GLY A 107 5.52 -13.47 16.39
CA GLY A 107 6.24 -13.22 17.63
C GLY A 107 6.22 -11.74 18.02
N ALA A 108 6.44 -10.85 17.05
CA ALA A 108 6.40 -9.41 17.28
C ALA A 108 5.01 -8.96 17.76
N ARG A 109 3.93 -9.48 17.14
CA ARG A 109 2.55 -9.17 17.55
C ARG A 109 2.22 -9.70 18.94
N VAL A 110 2.71 -10.87 19.32
CA VAL A 110 2.53 -11.42 20.67
C VAL A 110 3.27 -10.57 21.69
N ILE A 111 4.52 -10.21 21.42
CA ILE A 111 5.32 -9.34 22.30
C ILE A 111 4.65 -7.97 22.46
N ASP A 112 4.19 -7.37 21.36
CA ASP A 112 3.47 -6.09 21.40
C ASP A 112 2.18 -6.19 22.23
N HIS A 113 1.42 -7.29 22.12
CA HIS A 113 0.24 -7.49 22.95
C HIS A 113 0.59 -7.58 24.43
N ILE A 114 1.67 -8.27 24.80
CA ILE A 114 2.13 -8.36 26.19
C ILE A 114 2.53 -6.96 26.70
N ILE A 115 3.31 -6.21 25.91
CA ILE A 115 3.77 -4.86 26.27
C ILE A 115 2.60 -3.91 26.52
N VAL A 116 1.56 -3.94 25.67
CA VAL A 116 0.40 -3.07 25.80
C VAL A 116 -0.56 -3.55 26.88
N SER A 117 -0.76 -4.87 27.01
CA SER A 117 -1.75 -5.42 27.94
C SER A 117 -1.32 -5.34 29.39
N ILE A 118 -0.02 -5.46 29.72
CA ILE A 118 0.43 -5.39 31.13
C ILE A 118 0.03 -4.06 31.79
N PRO A 119 0.37 -2.87 31.24
CA PRO A 119 -0.07 -1.60 31.80
C PRO A 119 -1.60 -1.45 31.82
N ALA A 120 -2.27 -1.91 30.76
CA ALA A 120 -3.73 -1.84 30.66
C ALA A 120 -4.42 -2.71 31.73
N LEU A 121 -3.89 -3.90 32.02
CA LEU A 121 -4.40 -4.80 33.06
C LEU A 121 -4.16 -4.24 34.46
N ILE A 122 -2.98 -3.68 34.73
CA ILE A 122 -2.69 -3.02 36.01
C ILE A 122 -3.65 -1.84 36.22
N PHE A 123 -3.79 -0.98 35.21
CA PHE A 123 -4.70 0.16 35.27
C PHE A 123 -6.16 -0.29 35.46
N SER A 124 -6.61 -1.27 34.68
CA SER A 124 -7.96 -1.83 34.77
C SER A 124 -8.23 -2.43 36.16
N PHE A 125 -7.27 -3.18 36.72
CA PHE A 125 -7.37 -3.75 38.06
C PHE A 125 -7.49 -2.68 39.14
N VAL A 126 -6.59 -1.69 39.14
CA VAL A 126 -6.65 -0.59 40.13
C VAL A 126 -7.95 0.20 39.99
N PHE A 127 -8.34 0.52 38.76
CA PHE A 127 -9.53 1.32 38.48
C PHE A 127 -10.82 0.59 38.86
N ALA A 128 -10.95 -0.69 38.49
CA ALA A 128 -12.13 -1.50 38.81
C ALA A 128 -12.35 -1.65 40.32
N ASN A 129 -11.29 -1.63 41.12
CA ASN A 129 -11.38 -1.64 42.60
C ASN A 129 -11.61 -0.24 43.20
N SER A 130 -11.50 0.83 42.40
CA SER A 130 -11.65 2.22 42.83
C SER A 130 -13.00 2.83 42.41
N SER A 131 -13.69 2.27 41.41
CA SER A 131 -14.94 2.80 40.87
C SER A 131 -16.12 1.84 41.04
N THR A 132 -17.26 2.34 41.53
CA THR A 132 -18.49 1.54 41.72
C THR A 132 -19.56 1.77 40.64
N GLY A 133 -19.37 2.74 39.74
CA GLY A 133 -20.34 3.12 38.72
C GLY A 133 -20.12 2.40 37.39
N ILE A 134 -21.10 1.63 36.94
CA ILE A 134 -21.07 0.90 35.65
C ILE A 134 -20.81 1.83 34.46
N GLY A 135 -21.42 3.03 34.44
CA GLY A 135 -21.19 4.00 33.36
C GLY A 135 -19.74 4.42 33.24
N THR A 136 -19.08 4.72 34.36
CA THR A 136 -17.66 5.06 34.40
C THR A 136 -16.80 3.88 33.96
N GLN A 137 -17.13 2.66 34.39
CA GLN A 137 -16.44 1.44 33.98
C GLN A 137 -16.49 1.23 32.46
N LEU A 138 -17.63 1.47 31.83
CA LEU A 138 -17.81 1.34 30.38
C LEU A 138 -17.01 2.39 29.61
N VAL A 139 -17.02 3.65 30.05
CA VAL A 139 -16.23 4.72 29.42
C VAL A 139 -14.74 4.40 29.49
N VAL A 140 -14.25 3.99 30.65
CA VAL A 140 -12.84 3.63 30.82
C VAL A 140 -12.46 2.40 30.01
N SER A 141 -13.31 1.37 29.98
CA SER A 141 -13.09 0.18 29.15
C SER A 141 -13.01 0.53 27.67
N ALA A 142 -13.89 1.43 27.19
CA ALA A 142 -13.87 1.92 25.82
C ALA A 142 -12.57 2.69 25.52
N LEU A 143 -12.13 3.57 26.43
CA LEU A 143 -10.87 4.31 26.27
C LEU A 143 -9.64 3.38 26.21
N LEU A 144 -9.57 2.39 27.11
CA LEU A 144 -8.48 1.42 27.14
C LEU A 144 -8.39 0.60 25.86
N ALA A 145 -9.51 0.30 25.21
CA ALA A 145 -9.51 -0.45 23.96
C ALA A 145 -8.92 0.33 22.76
N PHE A 146 -8.79 1.66 22.84
CA PHE A 146 -8.07 2.45 21.83
C PHE A 146 -6.55 2.54 22.10
N VAL A 147 -6.09 2.24 23.31
CA VAL A 147 -4.65 2.32 23.68
C VAL A 147 -3.76 1.46 22.76
N PRO A 148 -4.11 0.21 22.39
CA PRO A 148 -3.30 -0.57 21.47
C PRO A 148 -3.14 0.09 20.10
N ILE A 149 -4.22 0.68 19.57
CA ILE A 149 -4.18 1.36 18.27
C ILE A 149 -3.28 2.59 18.36
N GLY A 150 -3.44 3.40 19.42
CA GLY A 150 -2.58 4.54 19.69
C GLY A 150 -1.11 4.14 19.76
N TYR A 151 -0.79 3.06 20.47
CA TYR A 151 0.56 2.48 20.54
C TYR A 151 1.09 2.11 19.15
N PHE A 152 0.34 1.33 18.36
CA PHE A 152 0.78 0.91 17.03
C PHE A 152 1.01 2.11 16.11
N VAL A 153 0.06 3.05 16.05
CA VAL A 153 0.17 4.24 15.18
C VAL A 153 1.33 5.12 15.60
N LEU A 154 1.46 5.43 16.89
CA LEU A 154 2.54 6.29 17.39
C LEU A 154 3.91 5.68 17.11
N MET A 155 4.10 4.41 17.46
CA MET A 155 5.39 3.74 17.32
C MET A 155 5.81 3.60 15.85
N GLU A 156 4.88 3.23 14.98
CA GLU A 156 5.21 3.00 13.58
C GLU A 156 5.50 4.30 12.85
N THR A 157 4.73 5.36 13.12
CA THR A 157 4.93 6.67 12.47
C THR A 157 6.20 7.37 12.94
N THR A 158 6.58 7.20 14.21
CA THR A 158 7.76 7.87 14.79
C THR A 158 9.05 7.07 14.64
N GLN A 159 8.99 5.75 14.79
CA GLN A 159 10.17 4.87 14.83
C GLN A 159 10.28 3.92 13.64
N GLY A 160 9.21 3.72 12.87
CA GLY A 160 9.17 2.74 11.78
C GLY A 160 9.05 1.29 12.28
N PHE A 161 8.88 1.06 13.57
CA PHE A 161 8.67 -0.26 14.17
C PHE A 161 7.92 -0.12 15.49
N THR A 162 7.31 -1.22 15.94
CA THR A 162 6.88 -1.37 17.33
C THR A 162 7.97 -2.02 18.18
N LEU A 163 7.84 -2.01 19.50
CA LEU A 163 8.84 -2.62 20.38
C LEU A 163 8.99 -4.11 20.11
N GLY A 164 7.89 -4.86 19.91
CA GLY A 164 7.94 -6.27 19.54
C GLY A 164 8.62 -6.51 18.20
N LYS A 165 8.35 -5.65 17.20
CA LYS A 165 9.04 -5.71 15.90
C LYS A 165 10.54 -5.42 16.05
N LYS A 166 10.90 -4.38 16.81
CA LYS A 166 12.30 -4.02 17.10
C LYS A 166 13.06 -5.17 17.76
N LEU A 167 12.46 -5.79 18.77
CA LEU A 167 13.07 -6.91 19.49
C LEU A 167 13.35 -8.12 18.60
N LEU A 168 12.62 -8.27 17.49
CA LEU A 168 12.80 -9.34 16.52
C LEU A 168 13.49 -8.90 15.23
N GLY A 169 14.11 -7.71 15.21
CA GLY A 169 14.82 -7.20 14.02
C GLY A 169 13.89 -6.96 12.84
N LEU A 170 12.71 -6.38 13.10
CA LEU A 170 11.71 -6.05 12.09
C LEU A 170 11.42 -4.56 12.09
N ARG A 171 11.17 -4.04 10.89
CA ARG A 171 10.70 -2.68 10.66
C ARG A 171 9.66 -2.62 9.56
N VAL A 172 9.04 -1.46 9.43
CA VAL A 172 7.86 -1.22 8.61
C VAL A 172 8.22 -0.19 7.56
N LEU A 173 7.99 -0.55 6.30
CA LEU A 173 8.09 0.37 5.17
C LEU A 173 6.69 0.84 4.78
N ALA A 174 6.61 2.12 4.41
CA ALA A 174 5.43 2.69 3.81
C ALA A 174 5.20 2.15 2.39
N PRO A 175 4.02 2.40 1.80
CA PRO A 175 3.75 2.11 0.39
C PRO A 175 4.89 2.60 -0.52
N GLY A 176 5.33 1.75 -1.45
CA GLY A 176 6.44 2.05 -2.35
C GLY A 176 7.83 2.01 -1.70
N GLY A 177 7.97 1.44 -0.49
CA GLY A 177 9.26 1.22 0.17
C GLY A 177 9.80 2.43 0.94
N ALA A 178 9.00 3.49 1.12
CA ALA A 178 9.43 4.66 1.86
C ALA A 178 9.73 4.31 3.34
N PRO A 179 10.76 4.90 3.97
CA PRO A 179 11.19 4.53 5.31
C PRO A 179 10.24 5.02 6.42
N LYS A 180 9.38 5.99 6.14
CA LYS A 180 8.43 6.57 7.10
C LYS A 180 7.00 6.33 6.67
N ILE A 181 6.20 5.82 7.59
CA ILE A 181 4.76 5.63 7.43
C ILE A 181 4.02 6.83 8.01
N ASP A 182 3.00 7.32 7.30
CA ASP A 182 2.12 8.38 7.80
C ASP A 182 1.05 7.81 8.76
N PRO A 183 0.48 8.64 9.64
CA PRO A 183 -0.50 8.18 10.63
C PRO A 183 -1.74 7.53 10.04
N ALA A 184 -2.26 8.01 8.90
CA ALA A 184 -3.47 7.46 8.31
C ALA A 184 -3.20 6.05 7.76
N THR A 185 -2.05 5.84 7.13
CA THR A 185 -1.63 4.52 6.64
C THR A 185 -1.38 3.54 7.78
N SER A 186 -0.68 3.96 8.84
CA SER A 186 -0.47 3.10 10.02
C SER A 186 -1.79 2.76 10.73
N PHE A 187 -2.72 3.71 10.82
CA PHE A 187 -4.04 3.45 11.38
C PHE A 187 -4.81 2.41 10.54
N LYS A 188 -4.87 2.58 9.21
CA LYS A 188 -5.55 1.64 8.30
C LYS A 188 -5.02 0.22 8.44
N ARG A 189 -3.70 0.03 8.50
CA ARG A 189 -3.13 -1.32 8.61
C ARG A 189 -3.33 -1.98 9.97
N ASN A 190 -3.53 -1.20 11.03
CA ASN A 190 -3.79 -1.71 12.39
C ASN A 190 -5.28 -1.65 12.77
N LEU A 191 -6.16 -1.26 11.85
CA LEU A 191 -7.59 -1.09 12.09
C LEU A 191 -8.25 -2.35 12.65
N TYR A 192 -7.76 -3.51 12.24
CA TYR A 192 -8.27 -4.80 12.69
C TYR A 192 -8.19 -5.00 14.22
N VAL A 193 -7.32 -4.26 14.92
CA VAL A 193 -7.17 -4.29 16.39
C VAL A 193 -8.43 -3.75 17.10
N ILE A 194 -9.28 -2.97 16.41
CA ILE A 194 -10.60 -2.51 16.89
C ILE A 194 -11.51 -3.68 17.28
N THR A 195 -11.28 -4.88 16.76
CA THR A 195 -12.04 -6.08 17.15
C THR A 195 -11.98 -6.37 18.65
N ASN A 196 -10.95 -5.90 19.36
CA ASN A 196 -10.86 -5.95 20.82
C ASN A 196 -11.89 -5.08 21.56
N LEU A 197 -12.56 -4.13 20.88
CA LEU A 197 -13.65 -3.35 21.47
C LEU A 197 -14.90 -4.18 21.75
N ILE A 198 -15.06 -5.32 21.06
CA ILE A 198 -16.28 -6.12 21.18
C ILE A 198 -16.22 -6.89 22.51
N PRO A 199 -17.09 -6.58 23.49
CA PRO A 199 -17.05 -7.25 24.79
C PRO A 199 -17.28 -8.75 24.64
N CYS A 200 -16.60 -9.54 25.46
CA CYS A 200 -16.71 -11.02 25.55
C CYS A 200 -16.28 -11.82 24.32
N VAL A 201 -16.52 -11.34 23.09
CA VAL A 201 -16.24 -12.08 21.84
C VAL A 201 -15.08 -11.49 21.04
N GLY A 202 -14.62 -10.28 21.36
CA GLY A 202 -13.54 -9.60 20.64
C GLY A 202 -12.24 -10.40 20.61
N TRP A 203 -11.93 -11.15 21.67
CA TRP A 203 -10.75 -12.01 21.72
C TRP A 203 -10.83 -13.19 20.75
N LEU A 204 -12.00 -13.82 20.59
CA LEU A 204 -12.23 -14.87 19.61
C LEU A 204 -12.11 -14.35 18.18
N VAL A 205 -12.74 -13.19 17.92
CA VAL A 205 -12.64 -12.51 16.63
C VAL A 205 -11.19 -12.16 16.31
N SER A 206 -10.44 -11.67 17.29
CA SER A 206 -9.02 -11.33 17.14
C SER A 206 -8.16 -12.54 16.79
N ILE A 207 -8.41 -13.70 17.41
CA ILE A 207 -7.70 -14.95 17.07
C ILE A 207 -8.03 -15.38 15.64
N GLY A 208 -9.30 -15.42 15.26
CA GLY A 208 -9.71 -15.77 13.89
C GLY A 208 -9.12 -14.83 12.86
N LEU A 209 -9.09 -13.53 13.15
CA LEU A 209 -8.51 -12.51 12.29
C LEU A 209 -6.99 -12.60 12.21
N ALA A 210 -6.31 -12.95 13.31
CA ALA A 210 -4.88 -13.24 13.31
C ALA A 210 -4.57 -14.43 12.40
N ILE A 211 -5.34 -15.52 12.47
CA ILE A 211 -5.20 -16.68 11.59
C ILE A 211 -5.42 -16.30 10.13
N TYR A 212 -6.49 -15.56 9.84
CA TYR A 212 -6.75 -15.07 8.49
C TYR A 212 -5.59 -14.19 7.97
N ILE A 213 -5.08 -13.28 8.80
CA ILE A 213 -3.92 -12.44 8.46
C ILE A 213 -2.70 -13.32 8.14
N MET A 214 -2.41 -14.33 8.95
CA MET A 214 -1.28 -15.24 8.72
C MET A 214 -1.39 -15.96 7.38
N ILE A 215 -2.57 -16.49 7.06
CA ILE A 215 -2.83 -17.16 5.77
C ILE A 215 -2.60 -16.18 4.61
N THR A 216 -3.13 -14.96 4.70
CA THR A 216 -2.97 -13.97 3.63
C THR A 216 -1.52 -13.51 3.44
N ILE A 217 -0.73 -13.44 4.51
CA ILE A 217 0.71 -13.14 4.44
C ILE A 217 1.44 -14.29 3.74
N GLU A 218 1.10 -15.54 4.07
CA GLU A 218 1.82 -16.70 3.52
C GLU A 218 1.56 -16.91 2.04
N GLN A 219 0.33 -16.63 1.59
CA GLN A 219 -0.09 -16.72 0.19
C GLN A 219 0.45 -15.59 -0.69
N ASP A 220 0.92 -14.49 -0.09
CA ASP A 220 1.39 -13.33 -0.83
C ASP A 220 2.90 -13.43 -1.13
N PRO A 221 3.33 -13.25 -2.40
CA PRO A 221 4.74 -13.28 -2.77
C PRO A 221 5.60 -12.26 -2.01
N ASN A 222 5.03 -11.10 -1.67
CA ASN A 222 5.70 -10.03 -0.94
C ASN A 222 5.52 -10.14 0.59
N LYS A 223 4.93 -11.24 1.07
CA LYS A 223 4.57 -11.45 2.47
C LYS A 223 3.74 -10.29 3.03
N GLN A 224 2.80 -9.76 2.25
CA GLN A 224 1.87 -8.71 2.66
C GLN A 224 0.51 -9.29 3.04
N GLY A 225 0.06 -9.02 4.26
CA GLY A 225 -1.30 -9.40 4.68
C GLY A 225 -2.36 -8.51 4.03
N TRP A 226 -3.63 -8.91 4.12
CA TRP A 226 -4.74 -8.09 3.61
C TRP A 226 -4.72 -6.66 4.17
N HIS A 227 -4.36 -6.51 5.45
CA HIS A 227 -4.31 -5.23 6.16
C HIS A 227 -3.18 -4.32 5.65
N ASP A 228 -2.05 -4.91 5.25
CA ASP A 228 -0.94 -4.18 4.63
C ASP A 228 -1.33 -3.69 3.23
N LYS A 229 -2.01 -4.53 2.43
CA LYS A 229 -2.54 -4.16 1.11
C LYS A 229 -3.64 -3.10 1.20
N PHE A 230 -4.53 -3.23 2.18
CA PHE A 230 -5.57 -2.25 2.48
C PHE A 230 -4.98 -0.87 2.84
N ALA A 231 -3.79 -0.85 3.44
CA ALA A 231 -3.03 0.36 3.74
C ALA A 231 -2.20 0.87 2.55
N GLY A 232 -2.50 0.47 1.31
CA GLY A 232 -1.77 0.90 0.12
C GLY A 232 -0.49 0.09 -0.14
N GLY A 233 -0.30 -1.04 0.54
CA GLY A 233 0.83 -1.94 0.32
C GLY A 233 2.02 -1.66 1.24
N THR A 234 1.78 -1.45 2.54
CA THR A 234 2.87 -1.42 3.54
C THR A 234 3.61 -2.76 3.58
N GLN A 235 4.85 -2.75 4.04
CA GLN A 235 5.65 -3.97 4.14
C GLN A 235 6.34 -4.06 5.48
N VAL A 236 6.55 -5.28 5.98
CA VAL A 236 7.37 -5.54 7.15
C VAL A 236 8.60 -6.31 6.71
N VAL A 237 9.77 -5.74 6.94
CA VAL A 237 11.04 -6.24 6.45
C VAL A 237 11.99 -6.46 7.62
N LYS A 238 13.01 -7.27 7.42
CA LYS A 238 14.11 -7.43 8.36
C LYS A 238 14.90 -6.11 8.45
N GLY A 239 15.34 -5.73 9.65
CA GLY A 239 16.15 -4.53 9.86
C GLY A 239 16.31 -4.12 11.32
#